data_AF-A0A6M1TNV1-F1
#
_entry.id   AF-A0A6M1TNV1-F1
#
_cell.length_a   1.000
_cell.length_b   1.000
_cell.length_c   1.000
_cell.angle_alpha   90.00
_cell.angle_beta   90.00
_cell.angle_gamma   90.00
#
_symmetry.space_group_name_H-M   'P 1'
#
loop_
_entity.id
_entity.type
_entity.pdbx_description
1 polymer ?
#
loop_
_entity_poly.entity_id
_entity_poly.type
_entity_poly.pdbx_seq_one_letter_code
_entity_poly.pdbx_strand_id
1 'polypeptide(L)'
;MRSTEEITTDINKLESEVNELETRRDELEDQLSEIKDDYSMLLDADEVQEKISSVTTNRELISEAIQERKEKLNELRAELEKAESKEVREQRLQRCIELAQKADAANKEYRKLFEQLDEELLDKMLAIAKKQKEWANAANTFLTIANKLEPAVETTYEPEDMTRPELEEAAESLIEEIEETGNVDTGAAITEIYCDYKYYRIAKNNGRELKPNTDHFGWAIFDMLKKVNRKILSD
;
A
#
# COMPACT_ATOMS: atom_id res chain seq x y z
N MET A 1 2.75 13.08 34.48
CA MET A 1 4.03 12.40 34.19
C MET A 1 5.07 13.48 34.15
N ARG A 2 6.19 13.34 34.86
CA ARG A 2 7.26 14.34 34.82
C ARG A 2 7.86 14.36 33.42
N SER A 3 8.25 15.54 32.94
CA SER A 3 8.94 15.64 31.65
C SER A 3 10.36 15.09 31.74
N THR A 4 10.95 14.73 30.60
CA THR A 4 12.36 14.35 30.49
C THR A 4 13.28 15.44 31.04
N GLU A 5 12.95 16.73 30.79
CA GLU A 5 13.67 17.90 31.34
C GLU A 5 13.57 18.01 32.88
N GLU A 6 12.38 17.77 33.44
CA GLU A 6 12.18 17.80 34.91
C GLU A 6 12.97 16.68 35.60
N ILE A 7 12.96 15.47 35.03
CA ILE A 7 13.69 14.32 35.59
C ILE A 7 15.21 14.56 35.47
N THR A 8 15.68 15.08 34.34
CA THR A 8 17.10 15.40 34.12
C THR A 8 17.59 16.46 35.11
N THR A 9 16.78 17.48 35.39
CA THR A 9 17.11 18.53 36.37
C THR A 9 17.27 17.94 37.77
N ASP A 10 16.37 17.05 38.17
CA ASP A 10 16.42 16.36 39.46
C ASP A 10 17.64 15.44 39.60
N ILE A 11 18.00 14.71 38.53
CA ILE A 11 19.22 13.88 38.49
C ILE A 11 20.45 14.76 38.72
N ASN A 12 20.59 15.85 37.96
CA ASN A 12 21.75 16.75 38.07
C ASN A 12 21.89 17.33 39.49
N LYS A 13 20.75 17.67 40.12
CA LYS A 13 20.74 18.19 41.49
C LYS A 13 21.20 17.11 42.49
N LEU A 14 20.67 15.89 42.38
CA LEU A 14 21.06 14.79 43.27
C LEU A 14 22.51 14.35 43.07
N GLU A 15 23.03 14.38 41.84
CA GLU A 15 24.46 14.12 41.58
C GLU A 15 25.35 15.16 42.28
N SER A 16 24.96 16.44 42.27
CA SER A 16 25.65 17.48 43.03
C SER A 16 25.61 17.22 44.54
N GLU A 17 24.43 16.88 45.08
CA GLU A 17 24.27 16.56 46.51
C GLU A 17 25.13 15.34 46.92
N VAL A 18 25.22 14.31 46.09
CA VAL A 18 26.08 13.14 46.34
C VAL A 18 27.56 13.52 46.34
N ASN A 19 28.01 14.33 45.38
CA ASN A 19 29.41 14.77 45.31
C ASN A 19 29.81 15.62 46.53
N GLU A 20 28.91 16.48 47.00
CA GLU A 20 29.12 17.27 48.22
C GLU A 20 29.24 16.37 49.47
N LEU A 21 28.36 15.36 49.59
CA LEU A 21 28.42 14.40 50.70
C LEU A 21 29.67 13.51 50.64
N GLU A 22 30.10 13.07 49.44
CA GLU A 22 31.32 12.30 49.25
C GLU A 22 32.55 13.11 49.67
N THR A 23 32.63 14.38 49.26
CA THR A 23 33.69 15.30 49.69
C THR A 23 33.72 15.43 51.21
N ARG A 24 32.54 15.61 51.85
CA ARG A 24 32.44 15.73 53.30
C ARG A 24 32.83 14.44 54.04
N ARG A 25 32.49 13.27 53.49
CA ARG A 25 32.89 11.98 54.04
C ARG A 25 34.41 11.85 54.03
N ASP A 26 35.06 12.23 52.93
CA ASP A 26 36.51 12.15 52.78
C ASP A 26 37.21 13.09 53.77
N GLU A 27 36.69 14.31 53.97
CA GLU A 27 37.17 15.22 55.03
C GLU A 27 37.07 14.61 56.44
N LEU A 28 35.97 13.91 56.75
CA LEU A 28 35.83 13.22 58.05
C LEU A 28 36.78 12.04 58.18
N GLU A 29 37.14 11.38 57.08
CA GLU A 29 38.10 10.28 57.08
C GLU A 29 39.52 10.79 57.34
N ASP A 30 39.89 11.92 56.73
CA ASP A 30 41.14 12.63 57.02
C ASP A 30 41.20 13.07 58.48
N GLN A 31 40.13 13.68 59.01
CA GLN A 31 40.04 14.06 60.43
C GLN A 31 40.17 12.86 61.37
N LEU A 32 39.55 11.72 61.03
CA LEU A 32 39.69 10.49 61.80
C LEU A 32 41.12 9.96 61.80
N SER A 33 41.85 10.11 60.70
CA SER A 33 43.26 9.73 60.62
C SER A 33 44.12 10.63 61.51
N GLU A 34 43.95 11.94 61.41
CA GLU A 34 44.69 12.93 62.21
C GLU A 34 44.46 12.72 63.72
N ILE A 35 43.21 12.52 64.16
CA ILE A 35 42.88 12.26 65.57
C ILE A 35 43.52 10.95 66.05
N LYS A 36 43.59 9.91 65.22
CA LYS A 36 44.24 8.62 65.59
C LYS A 36 45.75 8.76 65.71
N ASP A 37 46.37 9.55 64.85
CA ASP A 37 47.79 9.83 64.91
C ASP A 37 48.14 10.66 66.16
N ASP A 38 47.33 11.67 66.49
CA ASP A 38 47.46 12.47 67.71
C ASP A 38 47.21 11.64 68.99
N TYR A 39 46.25 10.70 68.95
CA TYR A 39 45.97 9.77 70.06
C TYR A 39 47.19 8.92 70.44
N SER A 40 48.04 8.59 69.47
CA SER A 40 49.29 7.88 69.74
C SER A 40 50.28 8.68 70.60
N MET A 41 50.07 9.99 70.74
CA MET A 41 50.97 10.94 71.42
C MET A 41 50.43 11.51 72.75
N LEU A 42 49.19 11.22 73.17
CA LEU A 42 48.51 11.89 74.30
C LEU A 42 48.14 10.98 75.48
N LEU A 43 48.05 11.56 76.69
CA LEU A 43 47.80 10.89 77.99
C LEU A 43 46.32 10.92 78.46
N ASP A 44 45.47 11.78 77.88
CA ASP A 44 44.04 11.88 78.22
C ASP A 44 43.20 11.07 77.22
N ALA A 45 42.96 9.80 77.56
CA ALA A 45 42.32 8.83 76.67
C ALA A 45 40.82 9.10 76.42
N ASP A 46 40.11 9.68 77.39
CA ASP A 46 38.64 9.76 77.35
C ASP A 46 38.11 10.83 76.37
N GLU A 47 38.72 12.03 76.31
CA GLU A 47 38.30 13.10 75.40
C GLU A 47 38.54 12.73 73.93
N VAL A 48 39.65 12.04 73.65
CA VAL A 48 39.97 11.60 72.30
C VAL A 48 39.04 10.46 71.86
N GLN A 49 38.69 9.55 72.78
CA GLN A 49 37.72 8.49 72.51
C GLN A 49 36.35 9.07 72.14
N GLU A 50 35.87 10.10 72.84
CA GLU A 50 34.61 10.80 72.50
C GLU A 50 34.64 11.44 71.11
N LYS A 51 35.75 12.10 70.75
CA LYS A 51 35.93 12.70 69.42
C LYS A 51 35.95 11.64 68.32
N ILE A 52 36.69 10.55 68.51
CA ILE A 52 36.73 9.42 67.57
C ILE A 52 35.32 8.85 67.36
N SER A 53 34.57 8.62 68.45
CA SER A 53 33.19 8.14 68.37
C SER A 53 32.29 9.12 67.60
N SER A 54 32.38 10.42 67.88
CA SER A 54 31.58 11.42 67.17
C SER A 54 31.87 11.50 65.67
N VAL A 55 33.15 11.51 65.27
CA VAL A 55 33.54 11.57 63.85
C VAL A 55 33.14 10.28 63.14
N THR A 56 33.29 9.13 63.81
CA THR A 56 32.85 7.82 63.26
C THR A 56 31.33 7.80 63.02
N THR A 57 30.53 8.22 64.00
CA THR A 57 29.06 8.29 63.84
C THR A 57 28.67 9.25 62.71
N ASN A 58 29.32 10.40 62.60
CA ASN A 58 29.04 11.33 61.51
C ASN A 58 29.41 10.75 60.14
N ARG A 59 30.53 10.02 60.04
CA ARG A 59 30.96 9.35 58.80
C ARG A 59 29.95 8.28 58.38
N GLU A 60 29.46 7.50 59.33
CA GLU A 60 28.42 6.48 59.09
C GLU A 60 27.12 7.12 58.60
N LEU A 61 26.63 8.16 59.27
CA LEU A 61 25.43 8.91 58.85
C LEU A 61 25.55 9.48 57.43
N ILE A 62 26.72 10.04 57.08
CA ILE A 62 26.96 10.54 55.72
C ILE A 62 27.03 9.38 54.72
N SER A 63 27.61 8.25 55.09
CA SER A 63 27.68 7.06 54.22
C SER A 63 26.27 6.51 53.93
N GLU A 64 25.39 6.48 54.93
CA GLU A 64 23.99 6.11 54.76
C GLU A 64 23.25 7.11 53.86
N ALA A 65 23.46 8.42 54.07
CA ALA A 65 22.86 9.45 53.23
C ALA A 65 23.32 9.36 51.76
N ILE A 66 24.61 9.09 51.50
CA ILE A 66 25.13 8.86 50.15
C ILE A 66 24.44 7.65 49.51
N GLN A 67 24.27 6.56 50.26
CA GLN A 67 23.63 5.34 49.76
C GLN A 67 22.17 5.60 49.38
N GLU A 68 21.39 6.26 50.23
CA GLU A 68 19.99 6.63 49.95
C GLU A 68 19.88 7.51 48.69
N ARG A 69 20.79 8.49 48.55
CA ARG A 69 20.80 9.38 47.38
C ARG A 69 21.18 8.66 46.09
N LYS A 70 22.11 7.69 46.16
CA LYS A 70 22.48 6.83 45.02
C LYS A 70 21.32 5.92 44.60
N GLU A 71 20.58 5.37 45.54
CA GLU A 71 19.37 4.58 45.25
C GLU A 71 18.33 5.42 44.52
N LYS A 72 18.06 6.63 45.02
CA LYS A 72 17.14 7.58 44.38
C LYS A 72 17.60 8.02 42.99
N LEU A 73 18.91 8.19 42.76
CA LEU A 73 19.47 8.47 41.43
C LEU A 73 19.18 7.32 40.45
N ASN A 74 19.34 6.08 40.90
CA ASN A 74 19.05 4.92 40.06
C ASN A 74 17.57 4.83 39.70
N GLU A 75 16.67 5.15 40.64
CA GLU A 75 15.23 5.25 40.38
C GLU A 75 14.91 6.32 39.33
N LEU A 76 15.45 7.53 39.48
CA LEU A 76 15.22 8.62 38.52
C LEU A 76 15.78 8.30 37.13
N ARG A 77 16.93 7.64 37.04
CA ARG A 77 17.49 7.18 35.76
C ARG A 77 16.57 6.16 35.07
N ALA A 78 15.99 5.24 35.83
CA ALA A 78 15.01 4.29 35.29
C ALA A 78 13.70 4.99 34.87
N GLU A 79 13.30 6.05 35.57
CA GLU A 79 12.16 6.89 35.16
C GLU A 79 12.46 7.68 33.88
N LEU A 80 13.67 8.23 33.73
CA LEU A 80 14.10 8.96 32.55
C LEU A 80 14.07 8.06 31.30
N GLU A 81 14.62 6.85 31.39
CA GLU A 81 14.61 5.88 30.29
C GLU A 81 13.17 5.53 29.84
N LYS A 82 12.26 5.38 30.81
CA LYS A 82 10.83 5.16 30.51
C LYS A 82 10.17 6.38 29.87
N ALA A 83 10.52 7.59 30.29
CA ALA A 83 9.99 8.82 29.72
C ALA A 83 10.48 9.03 28.28
N GLU A 84 11.78 8.87 28.03
CA GLU A 84 12.39 8.97 26.70
C GLU A 84 11.82 7.92 25.73
N SER A 85 11.72 6.66 26.16
CA SER A 85 11.14 5.60 25.32
C SER A 85 9.67 5.87 24.98
N LYS A 86 8.91 6.46 25.90
CA LYS A 86 7.54 6.91 25.65
C LYS A 86 7.48 8.06 24.65
N GLU A 87 8.35 9.06 24.78
CA GLU A 87 8.42 10.20 23.86
C GLU A 87 8.76 9.74 22.44
N VAL A 88 9.77 8.88 22.28
CA VAL A 88 10.14 8.30 20.98
C VAL A 88 8.96 7.51 20.38
N ARG A 89 8.22 6.76 21.20
CA ARG A 89 7.02 6.05 20.75
C ARG A 89 5.93 7.01 20.28
N GLU A 90 5.68 8.10 21.00
CA GLU A 90 4.70 9.12 20.63
C GLU A 90 5.07 9.82 19.31
N GLN A 91 6.35 10.19 19.12
CA GLN A 91 6.84 10.75 17.87
C GLN A 91 6.66 9.78 16.69
N ARG A 92 6.98 8.49 16.89
CA ARG A 92 6.75 7.45 15.87
C ARG A 92 5.26 7.28 15.55
N LEU A 93 4.40 7.29 16.56
CA LEU A 93 2.95 7.19 16.37
C LEU A 93 2.43 8.39 15.56
N GLN A 94 2.87 9.60 15.89
CA GLN A 94 2.49 10.81 15.16
C GLN A 94 2.87 10.73 13.69
N ARG A 95 4.10 10.29 13.39
CA ARG A 95 4.55 10.07 12.01
C ARG A 95 3.70 9.02 11.27
N CYS A 96 3.31 7.94 11.95
CA CYS A 96 2.41 6.94 11.37
C CYS A 96 1.02 7.53 11.05
N ILE A 97 0.49 8.39 11.94
CA ILE A 97 -0.80 9.06 11.72
C ILE A 97 -0.73 9.97 10.50
N GLU A 98 0.32 10.77 10.35
CA GLU A 98 0.52 11.64 9.18
C GLU A 98 0.60 10.84 7.88
N LEU A 99 1.31 9.72 7.88
CA LEU A 99 1.39 8.83 6.71
C LEU A 99 0.04 8.20 6.38
N ALA A 100 -0.72 7.76 7.39
CA ALA A 100 -2.06 7.22 7.20
C ALA A 100 -3.03 8.26 6.61
N GLN A 101 -2.97 9.51 7.08
CA GLN A 101 -3.76 10.61 6.54
C GLN A 101 -3.42 10.92 5.08
N LYS A 102 -2.13 10.94 4.73
CA LYS A 102 -1.68 11.11 3.34
C LYS A 102 -2.18 9.97 2.44
N ALA A 103 -2.09 8.73 2.92
CA ALA A 103 -2.58 7.57 2.19
C ALA A 103 -4.11 7.61 1.98
N ASP A 104 -4.88 8.00 3.00
CA ASP A 104 -6.33 8.16 2.90
C ASP A 104 -6.73 9.26 1.91
N ALA A 105 -6.03 10.40 1.94
CA ALA A 105 -6.25 11.49 0.99
C ALA A 105 -5.99 11.05 -0.47
N ALA A 106 -4.86 10.38 -0.71
CA ALA A 106 -4.51 9.84 -2.03
C ALA A 106 -5.53 8.79 -2.50
N ASN A 107 -6.01 7.91 -1.61
CA ASN A 107 -7.04 6.92 -1.95
C ASN A 107 -8.39 7.57 -2.29
N LYS A 108 -8.78 8.65 -1.59
CA LYS A 108 -9.99 9.42 -1.92
C LYS A 108 -9.89 10.07 -3.30
N GLU A 109 -8.74 10.64 -3.63
CA GLU A 109 -8.49 11.23 -4.94
C GLU A 109 -8.51 10.15 -6.04
N TYR A 110 -7.82 9.03 -5.82
CA TYR A 110 -7.86 7.87 -6.71
C TYR A 110 -9.29 7.40 -7.00
N ARG A 111 -10.13 7.26 -5.96
CA ARG A 111 -11.53 6.84 -6.13
C ARG A 111 -12.34 7.81 -6.99
N LYS A 112 -12.16 9.12 -6.79
CA LYS A 112 -12.84 10.14 -7.61
C LYS A 112 -12.43 10.04 -9.08
N LEU A 113 -11.13 9.90 -9.35
CA LEU A 113 -10.63 9.74 -10.71
C LEU A 113 -11.13 8.44 -11.35
N PHE A 114 -11.24 7.37 -10.57
CA PHE A 114 -11.77 6.10 -11.03
C PHE A 114 -13.27 6.20 -11.36
N GLU A 115 -14.06 6.84 -10.51
CA GLU A 115 -15.49 7.09 -10.78
C GLU A 115 -15.69 7.92 -12.07
N GLN A 116 -14.88 8.97 -12.27
CA GLN A 116 -14.91 9.75 -13.51
C GLN A 116 -14.56 8.91 -14.75
N LEU A 117 -13.55 8.05 -14.64
CA LEU A 117 -13.17 7.15 -15.73
C LEU A 117 -14.29 6.15 -16.06
N ASP A 118 -14.94 5.58 -15.04
CA ASP A 118 -16.05 4.65 -15.21
C ASP A 118 -17.24 5.32 -15.91
N GLU A 119 -17.58 6.56 -15.55
CA GLU A 119 -18.63 7.35 -16.21
C GLU A 119 -18.29 7.62 -17.69
N GLU A 120 -17.07 8.07 -17.98
CA GLU A 120 -16.63 8.32 -19.37
C GLU A 120 -16.59 7.05 -20.22
N LEU A 121 -16.17 5.93 -19.64
CA LEU A 121 -16.15 4.64 -20.33
C LEU A 121 -17.57 4.14 -20.58
N LEU A 122 -18.48 4.28 -19.62
CA LEU A 122 -19.87 3.86 -19.77
C LEU A 122 -20.54 4.55 -20.96
N ASP A 123 -20.38 5.86 -21.10
CA ASP A 123 -20.95 6.62 -22.23
C ASP A 123 -20.40 6.14 -23.57
N LYS A 124 -19.07 5.90 -23.64
CA LYS A 124 -18.43 5.36 -24.85
C LYS A 124 -18.90 3.93 -25.15
N MET A 125 -19.04 3.08 -24.13
CA MET A 125 -19.54 1.71 -24.29
C MET A 125 -20.99 1.70 -24.78
N LEU A 126 -21.86 2.58 -24.26
CA LEU A 126 -23.23 2.72 -24.73
C LEU A 126 -23.29 3.22 -26.18
N ALA A 127 -22.44 4.19 -26.54
CA ALA A 127 -22.34 4.66 -27.92
C ALA A 127 -21.91 3.56 -28.88
N ILE A 128 -20.92 2.74 -28.50
CA ILE A 128 -20.47 1.59 -29.29
C ILE A 128 -21.59 0.54 -29.39
N ALA A 129 -22.24 0.18 -28.28
CA ALA A 129 -23.34 -0.79 -28.29
C ALA A 129 -24.50 -0.33 -29.19
N LYS A 130 -24.82 0.97 -29.19
CA LYS A 130 -25.82 1.54 -30.09
C LYS A 130 -25.40 1.40 -31.56
N LYS A 131 -24.14 1.73 -31.88
CA LYS A 131 -23.60 1.60 -33.24
C LYS A 131 -23.53 0.16 -33.71
N GLN A 132 -23.18 -0.76 -32.82
CA GLN A 132 -23.21 -2.20 -33.08
C GLN A 132 -24.64 -2.65 -33.39
N LYS A 133 -25.65 -2.23 -32.61
CA LYS A 133 -27.05 -2.55 -32.90
C LYS A 133 -27.55 -1.95 -34.22
N GLU A 134 -27.19 -0.71 -34.51
CA GLU A 134 -27.51 -0.06 -35.79
C GLU A 134 -26.91 -0.84 -36.97
N TRP A 135 -25.64 -1.23 -36.87
CA TRP A 135 -24.97 -2.04 -37.87
C TRP A 135 -25.58 -3.43 -38.00
N ALA A 136 -25.84 -4.16 -36.89
CA ALA A 136 -26.45 -5.48 -36.94
C ALA A 136 -27.85 -5.46 -37.57
N ASN A 137 -28.65 -4.43 -37.29
CA ASN A 137 -29.95 -4.25 -37.93
C ASN A 137 -29.81 -3.97 -39.44
N ALA A 138 -28.86 -3.13 -39.84
CA ALA A 138 -28.58 -2.84 -41.23
C ALA A 138 -28.08 -4.08 -41.99
N ALA A 139 -27.16 -4.84 -41.39
CA ALA A 139 -26.64 -6.08 -41.92
C ALA A 139 -27.74 -7.14 -42.08
N ASN A 140 -28.57 -7.36 -41.06
CA ASN A 140 -29.71 -8.28 -41.15
C ASN A 140 -30.71 -7.87 -42.23
N THR A 141 -30.99 -6.58 -42.37
CA THR A 141 -31.89 -6.06 -43.41
C THR A 141 -31.28 -6.29 -44.80
N PHE A 142 -30.00 -5.97 -44.95
CA PHE A 142 -29.24 -6.22 -46.18
C PHE A 142 -29.30 -7.69 -46.57
N LEU A 143 -28.95 -8.60 -45.65
CA LEU A 143 -28.97 -10.05 -45.89
C LEU A 143 -30.37 -10.56 -46.22
N THR A 144 -31.41 -10.06 -45.54
CA THR A 144 -32.80 -10.42 -45.85
C THR A 144 -33.20 -10.01 -47.26
N ILE A 145 -32.73 -8.85 -47.74
CA ILE A 145 -33.01 -8.37 -49.10
C ILE A 145 -32.16 -9.13 -50.11
N ALA A 146 -30.87 -9.28 -49.86
CA ALA A 146 -29.94 -10.02 -50.72
C ALA A 146 -30.41 -11.47 -50.91
N ASN A 147 -30.84 -12.15 -49.85
CA ASN A 147 -31.40 -13.50 -49.91
C ASN A 147 -32.71 -13.59 -50.71
N LYS A 148 -33.51 -12.52 -50.74
CA LYS A 148 -34.71 -12.48 -51.61
C LYS A 148 -34.37 -12.28 -53.09
N LEU A 149 -33.25 -11.62 -53.37
CA LEU A 149 -32.76 -11.40 -54.74
C LEU A 149 -32.04 -12.65 -55.26
N GLU A 150 -31.21 -13.24 -54.41
CA GLU A 150 -30.49 -14.48 -54.67
C GLU A 150 -30.54 -15.38 -53.43
N PRO A 151 -31.39 -16.43 -53.43
CA PRO A 151 -31.57 -17.35 -52.30
C PRO A 151 -30.29 -18.06 -51.86
N ALA A 152 -29.23 -18.01 -52.68
CA ALA A 152 -27.92 -18.56 -52.37
C ALA A 152 -27.14 -17.77 -51.30
N VAL A 153 -27.59 -16.57 -50.92
CA VAL A 153 -26.91 -15.72 -49.92
C VAL A 153 -27.14 -16.21 -48.48
N GLU A 154 -28.22 -16.96 -48.20
CA GLU A 154 -28.47 -17.55 -46.88
C GLU A 154 -27.95 -19.01 -46.81
N THR A 155 -26.99 -19.27 -45.90
CA THR A 155 -26.23 -20.53 -45.83
C THR A 155 -27.02 -21.77 -45.40
N THR A 156 -28.32 -21.63 -45.12
CA THR A 156 -29.20 -22.73 -44.69
C THR A 156 -30.18 -23.21 -45.76
N TYR A 157 -30.23 -22.57 -46.93
CA TYR A 157 -31.13 -22.94 -48.01
C TYR A 157 -30.39 -23.77 -49.07
N GLU A 158 -30.73 -25.05 -49.19
CA GLU A 158 -30.27 -25.92 -50.28
C GLU A 158 -31.43 -26.12 -51.27
N PRO A 159 -31.53 -25.31 -52.34
CA PRO A 159 -32.51 -25.56 -53.39
C PRO A 159 -32.25 -26.90 -54.08
N GLU A 160 -33.32 -27.65 -54.36
CA GLU A 160 -33.25 -29.02 -54.92
C GLU A 160 -32.61 -29.07 -56.32
N ASP A 161 -32.50 -27.94 -57.00
CA ASP A 161 -32.14 -27.81 -58.41
C ASP A 161 -30.76 -27.16 -58.68
N MET A 162 -29.98 -26.79 -57.66
CA MET A 162 -28.64 -26.20 -57.85
C MET A 162 -27.58 -26.92 -57.02
N THR A 163 -26.38 -27.05 -57.59
CA THR A 163 -25.23 -27.57 -56.84
C THR A 163 -24.64 -26.48 -55.95
N ARG A 164 -24.07 -26.88 -54.81
CA ARG A 164 -23.44 -25.97 -53.85
C ARG A 164 -22.40 -25.00 -54.45
N PRO A 165 -21.54 -25.42 -55.41
CA PRO A 165 -20.62 -24.49 -56.07
C PRO A 165 -21.32 -23.42 -56.92
N GLU A 166 -22.43 -23.77 -57.59
CA GLU A 166 -23.21 -22.81 -58.40
C GLU A 166 -23.92 -21.77 -57.52
N LEU A 167 -24.35 -22.19 -56.32
CA LEU A 167 -24.89 -21.29 -55.30
C LEU A 167 -23.82 -20.32 -54.77
N GLU A 168 -22.62 -20.83 -54.49
CA GLU A 168 -21.49 -20.01 -54.03
C GLU A 168 -21.08 -18.97 -55.10
N GLU A 169 -21.04 -19.34 -56.38
CA GLU A 169 -20.72 -18.44 -57.50
C GLU A 169 -21.81 -17.37 -57.72
N ALA A 170 -23.09 -17.73 -57.63
CA ALA A 170 -24.20 -16.77 -57.74
C ALA A 170 -24.21 -15.75 -56.59
N ALA A 171 -23.94 -16.20 -55.36
CA ALA A 171 -23.82 -15.32 -54.20
C ALA A 171 -22.61 -14.37 -54.31
N GLU A 172 -21.46 -14.88 -54.75
CA GLU A 172 -20.24 -14.08 -54.98
C GLU A 172 -20.47 -13.02 -56.08
N SER A 173 -21.10 -13.39 -57.20
CA SER A 173 -21.42 -12.45 -58.29
C SER A 173 -22.37 -11.34 -57.84
N LEU A 174 -23.39 -11.64 -57.04
CA LEU A 174 -24.31 -10.62 -56.52
C LEU A 174 -23.60 -9.68 -55.54
N ILE A 175 -22.72 -10.22 -54.69
CA ILE A 175 -21.93 -9.42 -53.74
C ILE A 175 -21.01 -8.46 -54.49
N GLU A 176 -20.26 -8.94 -55.49
CA GLU A 176 -19.38 -8.11 -56.32
C GLU A 176 -20.17 -7.00 -57.03
N GLU A 177 -21.34 -7.31 -57.61
CA GLU A 177 -22.19 -6.31 -58.26
C GLU A 177 -22.66 -5.21 -57.28
N ILE A 178 -23.04 -5.60 -56.06
CA ILE A 178 -23.47 -4.66 -55.00
C ILE A 178 -22.30 -3.77 -54.55
N GLU A 179 -21.11 -4.35 -54.38
CA GLU A 179 -19.91 -3.62 -53.97
C GLU A 179 -19.45 -2.62 -55.02
N GLU A 180 -19.44 -3.03 -56.30
CA GLU A 180 -19.07 -2.18 -57.43
C GLU A 180 -20.09 -1.06 -57.67
N THR A 181 -21.39 -1.38 -57.64
CA THR A 181 -22.46 -0.41 -57.90
C THR A 181 -22.65 0.55 -56.72
N GLY A 182 -22.54 0.04 -55.50
CA GLY A 182 -22.70 0.81 -54.28
C GLY A 182 -21.44 1.57 -53.84
N ASN A 183 -20.26 1.20 -54.37
CA ASN A 183 -18.95 1.64 -53.87
C ASN A 183 -18.84 1.47 -52.34
N VAL A 184 -19.23 0.29 -51.86
CA VAL A 184 -19.25 -0.10 -50.45
C VAL A 184 -18.55 -1.43 -50.26
N ASP A 185 -17.96 -1.64 -49.09
CA ASP A 185 -17.45 -2.95 -48.67
C ASP A 185 -18.56 -3.68 -47.90
N THR A 186 -19.13 -4.72 -48.50
CA THR A 186 -20.19 -5.54 -47.86
C THR A 186 -19.60 -6.57 -46.91
N GLY A 187 -18.28 -6.76 -46.92
CA GLY A 187 -17.54 -7.64 -46.02
C GLY A 187 -17.88 -7.36 -44.56
N ALA A 188 -18.13 -6.10 -44.18
CA ALA A 188 -18.58 -5.72 -42.84
C ALA A 188 -20.02 -6.16 -42.50
N ALA A 189 -20.96 -6.27 -43.45
CA ALA A 189 -22.31 -6.78 -43.19
C ALA A 189 -22.35 -8.32 -43.17
N ILE A 190 -21.39 -8.94 -43.87
CA ILE A 190 -21.30 -10.38 -44.07
C ILE A 190 -20.44 -11.03 -42.97
N THR A 191 -19.49 -10.30 -42.35
CA THR A 191 -18.56 -10.87 -41.36
C THR A 191 -19.17 -11.33 -40.05
N GLU A 192 -20.30 -10.83 -39.55
CA GLU A 192 -20.87 -11.42 -38.30
C GLU A 192 -21.39 -12.85 -38.53
N ILE A 193 -21.77 -13.20 -39.77
CA ILE A 193 -22.21 -14.56 -40.16
C ILE A 193 -21.05 -15.38 -40.77
N TYR A 194 -20.18 -14.75 -41.56
CA TYR A 194 -18.99 -15.41 -42.13
C TYR A 194 -17.83 -15.56 -41.15
N CYS A 195 -17.73 -14.77 -40.06
CA CYS A 195 -16.72 -15.00 -39.04
C CYS A 195 -17.02 -16.31 -38.30
N ASP A 196 -18.27 -16.62 -37.97
CA ASP A 196 -18.59 -17.93 -37.42
C ASP A 196 -18.29 -19.04 -38.44
N TYR A 197 -18.60 -18.87 -39.72
CA TYR A 197 -18.38 -19.89 -40.76
C TYR A 197 -16.89 -20.11 -41.15
N LYS A 198 -16.09 -19.03 -41.28
CA LYS A 198 -14.65 -19.09 -41.59
C LYS A 198 -13.84 -19.54 -40.38
N TYR A 199 -14.24 -19.17 -39.15
CA TYR A 199 -13.64 -19.73 -37.93
C TYR A 199 -14.05 -21.20 -37.71
N TYR A 200 -15.29 -21.62 -38.01
CA TYR A 200 -15.67 -23.04 -37.96
C TYR A 200 -14.86 -23.89 -38.95
N ARG A 201 -14.60 -23.37 -40.16
CA ARG A 201 -13.83 -24.08 -41.20
C ARG A 201 -12.35 -24.22 -40.81
N ILE A 202 -11.75 -23.19 -40.19
CA ILE A 202 -10.37 -23.24 -39.67
C ILE A 202 -10.28 -24.14 -38.42
N ALA A 203 -11.27 -24.13 -37.54
CA ALA A 203 -11.30 -24.95 -36.33
C ALA A 203 -11.55 -26.44 -36.63
N LYS A 204 -12.48 -26.75 -37.55
CA LYS A 204 -12.83 -28.11 -37.98
C LYS A 204 -11.75 -28.77 -38.82
N ASN A 205 -11.05 -28.03 -39.69
CA ASN A 205 -9.92 -28.55 -40.46
C ASN A 205 -8.64 -28.75 -39.61
N ASN A 206 -8.57 -28.12 -38.43
CA ASN A 206 -7.45 -28.25 -37.50
C ASN A 206 -7.78 -29.07 -36.23
N GLY A 207 -8.93 -29.76 -36.21
CA GLY A 207 -9.32 -30.66 -35.11
C GLY A 207 -9.55 -30.00 -33.75
N ARG A 208 -9.85 -28.69 -33.70
CA ARG A 208 -10.15 -27.99 -32.44
C ARG A 208 -11.62 -27.65 -32.35
N GLU A 209 -12.30 -28.16 -31.33
CA GLU A 209 -13.60 -27.64 -30.92
C GLU A 209 -13.37 -26.30 -30.19
N LEU A 210 -13.86 -25.21 -30.78
CA LEU A 210 -13.99 -23.94 -30.08
C LEU A 210 -15.47 -23.58 -30.01
N LYS A 211 -15.96 -23.37 -28.78
CA LYS A 211 -17.29 -22.83 -28.53
C LYS A 211 -17.30 -21.33 -28.89
N PRO A 212 -18.35 -20.83 -29.54
CA PRO A 212 -18.51 -19.41 -29.78
C PRO A 212 -18.61 -18.71 -28.43
N ASN A 213 -17.68 -17.81 -28.13
CA ASN A 213 -17.69 -17.07 -26.87
C ASN A 213 -17.97 -15.59 -27.17
N THR A 214 -19.18 -15.17 -26.82
CA THR A 214 -19.79 -13.85 -27.06
C THR A 214 -19.16 -12.69 -26.26
N ASP A 215 -18.00 -12.89 -25.62
CA ASP A 215 -17.40 -11.91 -24.70
C ASP A 215 -16.12 -11.26 -25.23
N HIS A 216 -16.07 -10.91 -26.52
CA HIS A 216 -14.92 -10.20 -27.09
C HIS A 216 -14.77 -8.75 -26.58
N PHE A 217 -15.87 -8.14 -26.12
CA PHE A 217 -15.87 -6.75 -25.66
C PHE A 217 -15.30 -6.58 -24.23
N GLY A 218 -15.61 -7.51 -23.33
CA GLY A 218 -15.08 -7.50 -21.95
C GLY A 218 -13.57 -7.73 -21.89
N TRP A 219 -13.02 -8.53 -22.82
CA TRP A 219 -11.58 -8.79 -22.92
C TRP A 219 -10.77 -7.57 -23.37
N ALA A 220 -11.30 -6.77 -24.30
CA ALA A 220 -10.61 -5.57 -24.80
C ALA A 220 -10.46 -4.49 -23.70
N ILE A 221 -11.49 -4.30 -22.88
CA ILE A 221 -11.48 -3.35 -21.75
C ILE A 221 -10.50 -3.83 -20.67
N PHE A 222 -10.51 -5.13 -20.35
CA PHE A 222 -9.59 -5.71 -19.37
C PHE A 222 -8.12 -5.59 -19.81
N ASP A 223 -7.83 -5.77 -21.11
CA ASP A 223 -6.48 -5.66 -21.67
C ASP A 223 -6.00 -4.21 -21.76
N MET A 224 -6.90 -3.26 -22.01
CA MET A 224 -6.62 -1.81 -21.98
C MET A 224 -6.27 -1.35 -20.55
N LEU A 225 -7.03 -1.77 -19.55
CA LEU A 225 -6.76 -1.48 -18.13
C LEU A 225 -5.43 -2.09 -17.66
N LYS A 226 -5.09 -3.30 -18.12
CA LYS A 226 -3.77 -3.92 -17.86
C LYS A 226 -2.61 -3.12 -18.44
N LYS A 227 -2.76 -2.57 -19.65
CA LYS A 227 -1.70 -1.79 -20.31
C LYS A 227 -1.47 -0.44 -19.63
N VAL A 228 -2.54 0.23 -19.19
CA VAL A 228 -2.45 1.48 -18.41
C VAL A 228 -1.76 1.24 -17.06
N ASN A 229 -2.15 0.18 -16.34
CA ASN A 229 -1.57 -0.11 -15.03
C ASN A 229 -0.07 -0.45 -15.09
N ARG A 230 0.39 -1.15 -16.15
CA ARG A 230 1.83 -1.41 -16.35
C ARG A 230 2.65 -0.15 -16.60
N LYS A 231 2.07 0.85 -17.27
CA LYS A 231 2.75 2.10 -17.61
C LYS A 231 2.91 3.01 -16.39
N ILE A 232 1.92 3.01 -15.49
CA ILE A 232 1.97 3.75 -14.23
C ILE A 232 3.00 3.16 -13.24
N LEU A 233 3.23 1.85 -13.28
CA LEU A 233 4.20 1.17 -12.39
C LEU A 233 5.65 1.21 -12.92
N SER A 234 5.86 1.66 -14.16
CA SER A 234 7.18 1.74 -14.79
C SER A 234 7.80 3.15 -14.79
N ASP A 235 7.02 4.16 -14.44
CA ASP A 235 7.44 5.56 -14.26
C ASP A 235 7.59 5.88 -12.75
#